data_AF-A0A316B7E5-F1
#
_entry.id   AF-A0A316B7E5-F1
#
_cell.length_a   1.000
_cell.length_b   1.000
_cell.length_c   1.000
_cell.angle_alpha   90.00
_cell.angle_beta   90.00
_cell.angle_gamma   90.00
#
_symmetry.space_group_name_H-M   'P 1'
#
loop_
_entity.id
_entity.type
_entity.pdbx_description
1 polymer ?
#
loop_
_entity_poly.entity_id
_entity_poly.type
_entity_poly.pdbx_seq_one_letter_code
_entity_poly.pdbx_strand_id
1 'polypeptide(L)'
;MRVIDKTKQFLNLEKAKIRIGLLKLVLAVPFWIVIASLLLIGFGIGRAVYLSGSRPEQKVAKMWQSKSDTSFRHMVVFAGGNRAKGETSPMTYTGGGKSIHLGDLSLMRQKLQAAADTGSGANGKVISGSSNKLRGWEDCYSSTVKAPVSCLEVIEGKQTKVNTAEGVELVAVGGNYRAFHPFRYLSGGFLPEVPVDTYQVVINDVLAWKFYRSYDVVGHQLEINGKMFTIIGVVEEKNTKVAELAGEQENRVFIYFGALGALYGGDSSQIPESSMNGDYGDYGDFSDIGGSSAPANDSDKDYAIQCYEAMLPELVKGVAVSDFKNGLPSYSLTNPQVLVVNDTDRFKLTRVLDTMFPLGETDKERLGYEFPYWEIATQMTETRLFYDYVITAFGILLFLIGIVMLALKFRAKKTVTPAELVLLDVEELPAEDLPKAKELPSAKEESETKELPAAKEQSETKELPAGEDKPALEEGDKILKLKG
;
A
#
# COMPACT_ATOMS: atom_id res chain seq x y z
N MET A 1 35.94 56.11 41.16
CA MET A 1 35.19 56.22 39.88
C MET A 1 35.71 55.29 38.79
N ARG A 2 37.01 55.19 38.51
CA ARG A 2 37.58 54.38 37.39
C ARG A 2 37.26 52.88 37.32
N VAL A 3 36.88 52.21 38.41
CA VAL A 3 36.64 50.75 38.42
C VAL A 3 35.20 50.41 38.02
N ILE A 4 34.24 51.29 38.33
CA ILE A 4 32.81 51.09 38.03
C ILE A 4 32.51 51.34 36.54
N ASP A 5 33.26 52.26 35.91
CA ASP A 5 33.11 52.52 34.47
C ASP A 5 33.72 51.39 33.62
N LYS A 6 34.81 50.76 34.07
CA LYS A 6 35.42 49.61 33.38
C LYS A 6 34.55 48.36 33.42
N THR A 7 33.87 48.09 34.53
CA THR A 7 32.93 46.95 34.64
C THR A 7 31.67 47.16 33.81
N LYS A 8 31.14 48.39 33.74
CA LYS A 8 30.01 48.71 32.84
C LYS A 8 30.38 48.57 31.36
N GLN A 9 31.58 48.99 30.96
CA GLN A 9 32.06 48.79 29.58
C GLN A 9 32.22 47.31 29.23
N PHE A 10 32.77 46.48 30.13
CA PHE A 10 32.90 45.04 29.91
C PHE A 10 31.54 44.35 29.73
N LEU A 11 30.56 44.66 30.60
CA LEU A 11 29.19 44.14 30.51
C LEU A 11 28.46 44.58 29.24
N ASN A 12 28.72 45.80 28.74
CA ASN A 12 28.14 46.27 27.49
C ASN A 12 28.79 45.62 26.26
N LEU A 13 30.10 45.38 26.29
CA LEU A 13 30.83 44.68 25.22
C LEU A 13 30.40 43.21 25.12
N GLU A 14 30.15 42.56 26.26
CA GLU A 14 29.66 41.18 26.33
C GLU A 14 28.22 41.08 25.84
N LYS A 15 27.34 42.03 26.22
CA LYS A 15 25.98 42.15 25.66
C LYS A 15 25.97 42.43 24.15
N ALA A 16 26.91 43.23 23.63
CA ALA A 16 27.03 43.51 22.21
C ALA A 16 27.49 42.27 21.42
N LYS A 17 28.50 41.55 21.92
CA LYS A 17 28.94 40.26 21.33
C LYS A 17 27.83 39.22 21.34
N ILE A 18 27.05 39.12 22.42
CA ILE A 18 25.87 38.24 22.50
C ILE A 18 24.80 38.65 21.48
N ARG A 19 24.51 39.96 21.34
CA ARG A 19 23.56 40.47 20.33
C ARG A 19 24.01 40.17 18.90
N ILE A 20 25.30 40.30 18.58
CA ILE A 20 25.86 40.00 17.26
C ILE A 20 25.80 38.48 16.97
N GLY A 21 26.12 37.65 17.95
CA GLY A 21 25.96 36.20 17.86
C GLY A 21 24.50 35.78 17.65
N LEU A 22 23.57 36.41 18.36
CA LEU A 22 22.13 36.20 18.23
C LEU A 22 21.61 36.66 16.86
N LEU A 23 22.09 37.80 16.34
CA LEU A 23 21.74 38.30 15.01
C LEU A 23 22.24 37.36 13.91
N LYS A 24 23.48 36.85 14.00
CA LYS A 24 24.03 35.86 13.05
C LYS A 24 23.22 34.55 13.08
N LEU A 25 22.79 34.12 14.27
CA LEU A 25 21.93 32.95 14.44
C LEU A 25 20.55 33.15 13.81
N VAL A 26 19.86 34.25 14.12
CA VAL A 26 18.56 34.62 13.51
C VAL A 26 18.66 34.76 11.99
N LEU A 27 19.82 35.17 11.47
CA LEU A 27 20.07 35.28 10.03
C LEU A 27 20.22 33.91 9.34
N ALA A 28 20.71 32.89 10.06
CA ALA A 28 20.98 31.54 9.54
C ALA A 28 19.82 30.55 9.75
N VAL A 29 18.99 30.75 10.79
CA VAL A 29 17.87 29.87 11.15
C VAL A 29 16.90 29.55 9.99
N PRO A 30 16.45 30.52 9.17
CA PRO A 30 15.52 30.23 8.07
C PRO A 30 16.09 29.28 7.02
N PHE A 31 17.40 29.36 6.76
CA PHE A 31 18.08 28.49 5.81
C PHE A 31 18.15 27.05 6.33
N TRP A 32 18.50 26.87 7.60
CA TRP A 32 18.54 25.55 8.23
C TRP A 32 17.15 24.91 8.33
N ILE A 33 16.09 25.70 8.58
CA ILE A 33 14.71 25.21 8.59
C ILE A 33 14.30 24.72 7.21
N VAL A 34 14.64 25.45 6.14
CA VAL A 34 14.35 25.00 4.77
C VAL A 34 15.10 23.70 4.45
N ILE A 35 16.40 23.60 4.79
CA ILE A 35 17.15 22.35 4.57
C ILE A 35 16.54 21.18 5.34
N ALA A 36 16.28 21.35 6.64
CA ALA A 36 15.69 20.32 7.47
C ALA A 36 14.31 19.89 6.93
N SER A 37 13.51 20.83 6.45
CA SER A 37 12.20 20.54 5.85
C SER A 37 12.31 19.70 4.58
N LEU A 38 13.27 20.00 3.70
CA LEU A 38 13.50 19.21 2.48
C LEU A 38 13.97 17.79 2.80
N LEU A 39 14.81 17.63 3.82
CA LEU A 39 15.23 16.31 4.30
C LEU A 39 14.04 15.49 4.84
N LEU A 40 13.15 16.11 5.62
CA LEU A 40 11.96 15.45 6.14
C LEU A 40 10.99 15.05 5.02
N ILE A 41 10.77 15.93 4.04
CA ILE A 41 9.94 15.65 2.87
C ILE A 41 10.52 14.48 2.06
N GLY A 42 11.82 14.53 1.75
CA GLY A 42 12.51 13.47 1.01
C GLY A 42 12.48 12.13 1.73
N PHE A 43 12.70 12.14 3.05
CA PHE A 43 12.61 10.94 3.88
C PHE A 43 11.19 10.35 3.91
N GLY A 44 10.17 11.18 4.13
CA GLY A 44 8.77 10.74 4.19
C GLY A 44 8.28 10.18 2.85
N ILE A 45 8.54 10.87 1.73
CA ILE A 45 8.18 10.40 0.39
C ILE A 45 8.95 9.11 0.05
N GLY A 46 10.26 9.08 0.28
CA GLY A 46 11.09 7.92 -0.01
C GLY A 46 10.63 6.68 0.74
N ARG A 47 10.31 6.81 2.03
CA ARG A 47 9.81 5.69 2.84
C ARG A 47 8.40 5.25 2.42
N ALA A 48 7.51 6.18 2.11
CA ALA A 48 6.16 5.87 1.63
C ALA A 48 6.19 5.10 0.28
N VAL A 49 7.06 5.51 -0.65
CA VAL A 49 7.26 4.80 -1.93
C VAL A 49 7.83 3.41 -1.70
N TYR A 50 8.81 3.26 -0.81
CA TYR A 50 9.38 1.96 -0.47
C TYR A 50 8.34 1.01 0.15
N LEU A 51 7.59 1.48 1.16
CA LEU A 51 6.57 0.68 1.84
C LEU A 51 5.45 0.25 0.89
N SER A 52 4.90 1.19 0.10
CA SER A 52 3.87 0.85 -0.89
C SER A 52 4.41 -0.05 -2.02
N GLY A 53 5.69 0.10 -2.38
CA GLY A 53 6.38 -0.75 -3.34
C GLY A 53 6.57 -2.19 -2.88
N SER A 54 6.76 -2.41 -1.58
CA SER A 54 6.93 -3.75 -0.98
C SER A 54 5.65 -4.61 -0.95
N ARG A 55 4.54 -4.09 -1.45
CA ARG A 55 3.21 -4.69 -1.38
C ARG A 55 2.57 -4.83 -2.77
N PRO A 56 3.05 -5.77 -3.62
CA PRO A 56 2.50 -5.99 -4.96
C PRO A 56 1.03 -6.42 -4.99
N GLU A 57 0.54 -7.10 -3.96
CA GLU A 57 -0.88 -7.48 -3.76
C GLU A 57 -1.81 -6.26 -3.84
N GLN A 58 -1.37 -5.10 -3.36
CA GLN A 58 -2.14 -3.85 -3.42
C GLN A 58 -2.21 -3.23 -4.83
N LYS A 59 -1.52 -3.84 -5.80
CA LYS A 59 -1.50 -3.41 -7.21
C LYS A 59 -2.22 -4.40 -8.13
N VAL A 60 -2.81 -5.48 -7.60
CA VAL A 60 -3.45 -6.53 -8.41
C VAL A 60 -4.57 -5.95 -9.28
N ALA A 61 -5.43 -5.09 -8.73
CA ALA A 61 -6.48 -4.42 -9.52
C ALA A 61 -5.91 -3.62 -10.71
N LYS A 62 -4.75 -2.97 -10.55
CA LYS A 62 -4.06 -2.24 -11.64
C LYS A 62 -3.45 -3.20 -12.68
N MET A 63 -2.93 -4.34 -12.23
CA MET A 63 -2.40 -5.37 -13.13
C MET A 63 -3.50 -5.93 -14.03
N TRP A 64 -4.68 -6.17 -13.45
CA TRP A 64 -5.87 -6.60 -14.18
C TRP A 64 -6.37 -5.56 -15.20
N GLN A 65 -6.31 -4.28 -14.84
CA GLN A 65 -6.66 -3.17 -15.74
C GLN A 65 -5.67 -2.96 -16.89
N SER A 66 -4.44 -3.47 -16.80
CA SER A 66 -3.33 -3.10 -17.70
C SER A 66 -3.57 -3.36 -19.20
N LYS A 67 -4.61 -4.10 -19.56
CA LYS A 67 -4.97 -4.47 -20.95
C LYS A 67 -6.45 -4.23 -21.27
N SER A 68 -7.17 -3.45 -20.47
CA SER A 68 -8.60 -3.18 -20.67
C SER A 68 -8.96 -1.74 -20.32
N ASP A 69 -9.95 -1.19 -21.03
CA ASP A 69 -10.56 0.11 -20.68
C ASP A 69 -11.48 0.01 -19.44
N THR A 70 -11.78 -1.22 -19.00
CA THR A 70 -12.58 -1.50 -17.81
C THR A 70 -11.74 -1.32 -16.55
N SER A 71 -12.23 -0.51 -15.61
CA SER A 71 -11.62 -0.44 -14.28
C SER A 71 -12.03 -1.66 -13.46
N PHE A 72 -11.19 -2.08 -12.52
CA PHE A 72 -11.43 -3.24 -11.66
C PHE A 72 -11.29 -2.87 -10.20
N ARG A 73 -12.09 -3.53 -9.36
CA ARG A 73 -12.11 -3.39 -7.91
C ARG A 73 -11.80 -4.72 -7.24
N HIS A 74 -10.74 -4.72 -6.44
CA HIS A 74 -10.43 -5.79 -5.50
C HIS A 74 -11.25 -5.57 -4.22
N MET A 75 -12.23 -6.44 -4.02
CA MET A 75 -13.10 -6.47 -2.86
C MET A 75 -12.76 -7.68 -2.01
N VAL A 76 -12.73 -7.49 -0.70
CA VAL A 76 -12.42 -8.53 0.28
C VAL A 76 -13.50 -8.51 1.36
N VAL A 77 -13.89 -9.69 1.81
CA VAL A 77 -14.72 -9.86 3.00
C VAL A 77 -14.01 -10.77 3.99
N PHE A 78 -13.91 -10.31 5.23
CA PHE A 78 -13.50 -11.11 6.37
C PHE A 78 -14.76 -11.52 7.14
N ALA A 79 -14.96 -12.82 7.27
CA ALA A 79 -16.08 -13.39 8.00
C ALA A 79 -15.58 -14.05 9.28
N GLY A 80 -16.44 -14.01 10.30
CA GLY A 80 -16.18 -14.71 11.55
C GLY A 80 -16.53 -16.19 11.46
N GLY A 81 -16.34 -16.87 12.59
CA GLY A 81 -16.75 -18.24 12.80
C GLY A 81 -16.31 -18.69 14.17
N ASN A 82 -16.52 -19.97 14.48
CA ASN A 82 -16.15 -20.49 15.80
C ASN A 82 -14.97 -21.45 15.69
N ARG A 83 -14.05 -21.41 16.65
CA ARG A 83 -12.97 -22.40 16.76
C ARG A 83 -13.17 -23.23 18.02
N ALA A 84 -13.11 -24.54 17.89
CA ALA A 84 -13.26 -25.43 19.04
C ALA A 84 -12.11 -25.30 20.06
N LYS A 85 -10.86 -25.17 19.59
CA LYS A 85 -9.65 -25.07 20.43
C LYS A 85 -8.60 -24.14 19.82
N GLY A 86 -8.83 -22.83 19.93
CA GLY A 86 -7.90 -21.80 19.46
C GLY A 86 -7.43 -22.02 18.02
N GLU A 87 -6.23 -21.56 17.67
CA GLU A 87 -5.68 -21.59 16.31
C GLU A 87 -5.46 -23.02 15.75
N THR A 88 -5.47 -24.06 16.60
CA THR A 88 -5.26 -25.46 16.18
C THR A 88 -6.51 -26.15 15.66
N SER A 89 -7.68 -25.54 15.84
CA SER A 89 -8.95 -26.01 15.28
C SER A 89 -9.35 -25.14 14.11
N PRO A 90 -9.76 -25.72 12.97
CA PRO A 90 -10.27 -24.94 11.85
C PRO A 90 -11.54 -24.18 12.28
N MET A 91 -11.78 -23.06 11.61
CA MET A 91 -12.97 -22.26 11.84
C MET A 91 -14.19 -23.01 11.29
N THR A 92 -15.22 -23.16 12.12
CA THR A 92 -16.50 -23.80 11.74
C THR A 92 -17.56 -22.75 11.49
N TYR A 93 -18.42 -23.03 10.52
CA TYR A 93 -19.52 -22.16 10.12
C TYR A 93 -20.45 -21.88 11.31
N THR A 94 -20.87 -20.62 11.43
CA THR A 94 -21.86 -20.17 12.39
C THR A 94 -22.96 -19.41 11.65
N GLY A 95 -24.21 -19.82 11.84
CA GLY A 95 -25.36 -19.17 11.22
C GLY A 95 -25.58 -17.72 11.66
N GLY A 96 -26.53 -17.05 11.02
CA GLY A 96 -26.89 -15.65 11.34
C GLY A 96 -26.06 -14.61 10.59
N GLY A 97 -25.45 -14.97 9.45
CA GLY A 97 -24.74 -14.06 8.57
C GLY A 97 -23.33 -13.67 9.02
N LYS A 98 -22.81 -14.28 10.09
CA LYS A 98 -21.47 -14.01 10.64
C LYS A 98 -20.36 -14.79 9.95
N SER A 99 -20.70 -15.92 9.35
CA SER A 99 -19.77 -16.81 8.66
C SER A 99 -20.21 -16.99 7.22
N ILE A 100 -19.24 -17.34 6.38
CA ILE A 100 -19.43 -17.76 5.01
C ILE A 100 -18.94 -19.21 4.93
N HIS A 101 -19.62 -20.08 4.22
CA HIS A 101 -19.16 -21.45 3.96
C HIS A 101 -19.22 -21.79 2.47
N LEU A 102 -18.78 -22.98 2.07
CA LEU A 102 -18.77 -23.38 0.66
C LEU A 102 -20.15 -23.31 -0.01
N GLY A 103 -21.22 -23.63 0.73
CA GLY A 103 -22.59 -23.57 0.20
C GLY A 103 -23.02 -22.17 -0.23
N ASP A 104 -22.54 -21.13 0.45
CA ASP A 104 -22.85 -19.74 0.12
C ASP A 104 -22.18 -19.26 -1.17
N LEU A 105 -21.06 -19.87 -1.58
CA LEU A 105 -20.26 -19.42 -2.72
C LEU A 105 -21.05 -19.44 -4.03
N SER A 106 -21.87 -20.47 -4.22
CA SER A 106 -22.72 -20.61 -5.41
C SER A 106 -23.65 -19.41 -5.60
N LEU A 107 -24.35 -19.02 -4.53
CA LEU A 107 -25.26 -17.89 -4.50
C LEU A 107 -24.54 -16.56 -4.64
N MET A 108 -23.41 -16.39 -3.94
CA MET A 108 -22.59 -15.17 -4.07
C MET A 108 -22.11 -15.00 -5.51
N ARG A 109 -21.53 -16.04 -6.11
CA ARG A 109 -21.07 -16.02 -7.51
C ARG A 109 -22.19 -15.73 -8.48
N GLN A 110 -23.39 -16.27 -8.27
CA GLN A 110 -24.55 -15.94 -9.11
C GLN A 110 -24.88 -14.45 -9.07
N LYS A 111 -24.99 -13.88 -7.86
CA LYS A 111 -25.32 -12.46 -7.69
C LYS A 111 -24.22 -11.56 -8.27
N LEU A 112 -22.96 -11.91 -8.05
CA LEU A 112 -21.81 -11.16 -8.58
C LEU A 112 -21.69 -11.29 -10.09
N GLN A 113 -22.00 -12.46 -10.68
CA GLN A 113 -22.04 -12.63 -12.13
C GLN A 113 -23.15 -11.78 -12.75
N ALA A 114 -24.33 -11.72 -12.15
CA ALA A 114 -25.42 -10.84 -12.62
C ALA A 114 -25.01 -9.35 -12.57
N ALA A 115 -24.29 -8.94 -11.52
CA ALA A 115 -23.72 -7.60 -11.43
C ALA A 115 -22.65 -7.34 -12.51
N ALA A 116 -21.76 -8.30 -12.74
CA ALA A 116 -20.74 -8.21 -13.78
C ALA A 116 -21.35 -8.13 -15.18
N ASP A 117 -22.40 -8.90 -15.48
CA ASP A 117 -23.07 -8.90 -16.79
C ASP A 117 -23.78 -7.58 -17.08
N THR A 118 -24.52 -7.05 -16.10
CA THR A 118 -25.18 -5.73 -16.20
C THR A 118 -24.18 -4.58 -16.30
N GLY A 119 -23.07 -4.70 -15.56
CA GLY A 119 -21.94 -3.80 -15.59
C GLY A 119 -21.03 -3.97 -16.81
N SER A 120 -21.20 -4.93 -17.71
CA SER A 120 -20.30 -5.11 -18.88
C SER A 120 -20.88 -4.56 -20.19
N GLY A 121 -22.02 -3.86 -20.15
CA GLY A 121 -22.73 -3.46 -21.36
C GLY A 121 -23.35 -4.65 -22.11
N ALA A 122 -23.60 -5.77 -21.42
CA ALA A 122 -24.32 -6.91 -21.97
C ALA A 122 -25.83 -6.61 -22.04
N ASN A 123 -26.21 -5.59 -22.82
CA ASN A 123 -27.61 -5.35 -23.17
C ASN A 123 -28.15 -6.58 -23.92
N GLY A 124 -28.92 -7.42 -23.24
CA GLY A 124 -29.81 -8.40 -23.87
C GLY A 124 -29.16 -9.72 -24.33
N LYS A 125 -27.91 -10.02 -23.98
CA LYS A 125 -27.42 -11.41 -24.06
C LYS A 125 -27.74 -12.13 -22.76
N VAL A 126 -28.95 -12.66 -22.66
CA VAL A 126 -29.20 -13.82 -21.79
C VAL A 126 -28.25 -14.91 -22.29
N ILE A 127 -27.22 -15.22 -21.51
CA ILE A 127 -26.26 -16.26 -21.88
C ILE A 127 -26.92 -17.59 -21.59
N SER A 128 -27.62 -18.12 -22.59
CA SER A 128 -27.85 -19.56 -22.71
C SER A 128 -26.49 -20.26 -22.73
N GLY A 129 -26.36 -21.29 -21.89
CA GLY A 129 -25.12 -21.98 -21.55
C GLY A 129 -24.20 -22.31 -22.73
N SER A 130 -22.89 -22.14 -22.48
CA SER A 130 -21.81 -22.91 -23.14
C SER A 130 -20.41 -22.68 -22.54
N SER A 131 -20.27 -22.08 -21.34
CA SER A 131 -19.02 -22.21 -20.57
C SER A 131 -19.28 -22.03 -19.08
N ASN A 132 -19.10 -23.10 -18.30
CA ASN A 132 -19.22 -23.17 -16.83
C ASN A 132 -18.11 -22.39 -16.10
N LYS A 133 -17.80 -21.14 -16.52
CA LYS A 133 -16.73 -20.31 -15.97
C LYS A 133 -17.24 -18.90 -15.67
N LEU A 134 -16.81 -18.32 -14.54
CA LEU A 134 -17.00 -16.90 -14.22
C LEU A 134 -16.49 -16.02 -15.39
N ARG A 135 -17.27 -15.02 -15.78
CA ARG A 135 -16.98 -14.20 -16.96
C ARG A 135 -16.73 -12.76 -16.58
N GLY A 136 -15.54 -12.27 -16.90
CA GLY A 136 -15.17 -10.87 -16.69
C GLY A 136 -14.77 -10.51 -15.26
N TRP A 137 -14.74 -11.49 -14.35
CA TRP A 137 -14.29 -11.36 -12.97
C TRP A 137 -13.79 -12.72 -12.46
N GLU A 138 -13.01 -12.73 -11.38
CA GLU A 138 -12.56 -13.97 -10.72
C GLU A 138 -12.70 -13.79 -9.19
N ASP A 139 -12.67 -14.90 -8.46
CA ASP A 139 -12.69 -14.92 -6.99
C ASP A 139 -11.71 -15.93 -6.40
N CYS A 140 -11.43 -15.78 -5.12
CA CYS A 140 -10.76 -16.78 -4.31
C CYS A 140 -11.22 -16.71 -2.87
N TYR A 141 -10.94 -17.77 -2.11
CA TYR A 141 -11.27 -17.83 -0.70
C TYR A 141 -10.21 -18.59 0.09
N SER A 142 -10.16 -18.32 1.39
CA SER A 142 -9.24 -18.99 2.28
C SER A 142 -9.71 -19.05 3.74
N SER A 143 -9.12 -19.97 4.48
CA SER A 143 -9.22 -20.09 5.94
C SER A 143 -7.92 -20.61 6.52
N THR A 144 -7.53 -20.15 7.71
CA THR A 144 -6.26 -20.54 8.34
C THR A 144 -6.47 -21.47 9.53
N VAL A 145 -5.53 -22.40 9.75
CA VAL A 145 -5.46 -23.26 10.93
C VAL A 145 -4.02 -23.68 11.18
N LYS A 146 -3.59 -23.75 12.45
CA LYS A 146 -2.25 -24.25 12.79
C LYS A 146 -2.25 -25.75 13.01
N ALA A 147 -1.24 -26.43 12.49
CA ALA A 147 -1.06 -27.88 12.63
C ALA A 147 0.42 -28.26 12.76
N PRO A 148 0.73 -29.41 13.37
CA PRO A 148 2.03 -30.03 13.19
C PRO A 148 2.16 -30.58 11.75
N VAL A 149 3.30 -30.34 11.12
CA VAL A 149 3.63 -30.87 9.80
C VAL A 149 4.93 -31.63 9.89
N SER A 150 4.97 -32.85 9.36
CA SER A 150 6.19 -33.66 9.35
C SER A 150 6.69 -33.86 7.92
N CYS A 151 8.00 -33.75 7.68
CA CYS A 151 8.57 -34.21 6.42
C CYS A 151 8.81 -35.71 6.44
N LEU A 152 8.61 -36.35 5.29
CA LEU A 152 8.79 -37.77 5.10
C LEU A 152 9.94 -38.02 4.13
N GLU A 153 10.81 -38.95 4.50
CA GLU A 153 11.83 -39.48 3.60
C GLU A 153 11.66 -40.99 3.47
N VAL A 154 12.07 -41.53 2.32
CA VAL A 154 12.09 -42.96 2.09
C VAL A 154 13.43 -43.50 2.56
N ILE A 155 13.45 -44.09 3.75
CA ILE A 155 14.62 -44.76 4.31
C ILE A 155 14.37 -46.26 4.22
N GLU A 156 15.26 -46.99 3.54
CA GLU A 156 15.14 -48.45 3.37
C GLU A 156 13.82 -48.91 2.72
N GLY A 157 13.28 -48.09 1.80
CA GLY A 157 12.01 -48.38 1.12
C GLY A 157 10.76 -48.12 1.97
N LYS A 158 10.92 -47.59 3.19
CA LYS A 158 9.81 -47.21 4.08
C LYS A 158 9.76 -45.69 4.28
N GLN A 159 8.57 -45.13 4.17
CA GLN A 159 8.33 -43.73 4.53
C GLN A 159 8.49 -43.55 6.05
N THR A 160 9.43 -42.70 6.42
CA THR A 160 9.76 -42.40 7.82
C THR A 160 9.69 -40.90 8.04
N LYS A 161 9.08 -40.49 9.16
CA LYS A 161 9.09 -39.09 9.60
C LYS A 161 10.49 -38.71 10.04
N VAL A 162 11.06 -37.70 9.38
CA VAL A 162 12.43 -37.25 9.66
C VAL A 162 12.46 -36.01 10.54
N ASN A 163 11.57 -35.06 10.28
CA ASN A 163 11.49 -33.81 11.03
C ASN A 163 10.03 -33.37 11.16
N THR A 164 9.69 -32.70 12.25
CA THR A 164 8.36 -32.16 12.52
C THR A 164 8.47 -30.68 12.89
N ALA A 165 7.71 -29.85 12.21
CA ALA A 165 7.50 -28.46 12.57
C ALA A 165 6.16 -28.34 13.29
N GLU A 166 6.19 -27.84 14.52
CA GLU A 166 5.00 -27.48 15.29
C GLU A 166 4.49 -26.09 14.89
N GLY A 167 3.17 -25.88 15.05
CA GLY A 167 2.54 -24.57 14.84
C GLY A 167 2.65 -24.02 13.42
N VAL A 168 2.71 -24.90 12.41
CA VAL A 168 2.75 -24.51 11.00
C VAL A 168 1.38 -23.98 10.59
N GLU A 169 1.33 -22.81 9.97
CA GLU A 169 0.08 -22.23 9.48
C GLU A 169 -0.33 -22.91 8.16
N LEU A 170 -1.42 -23.66 8.22
CA LEU A 170 -2.11 -24.19 7.05
C LEU A 170 -3.05 -23.10 6.52
N VAL A 171 -2.83 -22.67 5.28
CA VAL A 171 -3.74 -21.79 4.55
C VAL A 171 -4.55 -22.64 3.59
N ALA A 172 -5.78 -22.92 3.96
CA ALA A 172 -6.70 -23.70 3.15
C ALA A 172 -7.34 -22.78 2.10
N VAL A 173 -7.04 -22.98 0.82
CA VAL A 173 -7.40 -22.07 -0.28
C VAL A 173 -8.35 -22.71 -1.29
N GLY A 174 -9.13 -21.87 -1.96
CA GLY A 174 -9.95 -22.26 -3.12
C GLY A 174 -10.18 -21.09 -4.06
N GLY A 175 -10.79 -21.38 -5.21
CA GLY A 175 -10.87 -20.44 -6.34
C GLY A 175 -9.48 -20.11 -6.92
N ASN A 176 -9.37 -18.97 -7.60
CA ASN A 176 -8.16 -18.56 -8.29
C ASN A 176 -7.22 -17.76 -7.37
N TYR A 177 -6.77 -18.38 -6.26
CA TYR A 177 -5.99 -17.71 -5.21
C TYR A 177 -4.73 -16.99 -5.73
N ARG A 178 -4.04 -17.58 -6.71
CA ARG A 178 -2.85 -16.97 -7.35
C ARG A 178 -3.13 -15.65 -8.07
N ALA A 179 -4.39 -15.38 -8.45
CA ALA A 179 -4.76 -14.13 -9.12
C ALA A 179 -4.80 -12.94 -8.15
N PHE A 180 -4.95 -13.22 -6.86
CA PHE A 180 -5.02 -12.24 -5.77
C PHE A 180 -3.71 -12.15 -4.99
N HIS A 181 -3.00 -13.26 -4.88
CA HIS A 181 -1.75 -13.39 -4.12
C HIS A 181 -0.56 -13.65 -5.05
N PRO A 182 0.12 -12.58 -5.53
CA PRO A 182 1.24 -12.73 -6.45
C PRO A 182 2.47 -13.26 -5.72
N PHE A 183 2.75 -14.56 -5.88
CA PHE A 183 3.94 -15.21 -5.36
C PHE A 183 5.07 -15.27 -6.39
N ARG A 184 6.32 -15.23 -5.89
CA ARG A 184 7.48 -15.68 -6.67
C ARG A 184 7.67 -17.17 -6.44
N TYR A 185 7.66 -17.95 -7.51
CA TYR A 185 7.90 -19.39 -7.45
C TYR A 185 9.39 -19.69 -7.39
N LEU A 186 9.82 -20.42 -6.37
CA LEU A 186 11.19 -20.93 -6.24
C LEU A 186 11.35 -22.30 -6.89
N SER A 187 10.30 -23.13 -6.82
CA SER A 187 10.19 -24.40 -7.53
C SER A 187 8.72 -24.75 -7.78
N GLY A 188 8.42 -25.49 -8.84
CA GLY A 188 7.07 -25.95 -9.18
C GLY A 188 6.08 -24.82 -9.50
N GLY A 189 4.84 -24.97 -9.05
CA GLY A 189 3.75 -24.01 -9.27
C GLY A 189 2.90 -23.75 -8.03
N PHE A 190 1.73 -23.13 -8.21
CA PHE A 190 0.72 -23.03 -7.15
C PHE A 190 -0.38 -24.09 -7.33
N LEU A 191 -1.22 -24.27 -6.31
CA LEU A 191 -2.43 -25.10 -6.39
C LEU A 191 -3.32 -24.63 -7.55
N PRO A 192 -3.63 -25.48 -8.55
CA PRO A 192 -4.59 -25.13 -9.60
C PRO A 192 -6.00 -24.97 -9.02
N GLU A 193 -6.79 -24.08 -9.61
CA GLU A 193 -8.18 -23.80 -9.22
C GLU A 193 -9.06 -25.06 -9.24
N VAL A 194 -8.90 -25.87 -10.29
CA VAL A 194 -9.54 -27.19 -10.39
C VAL A 194 -8.53 -28.22 -9.85
N PRO A 195 -8.77 -28.80 -8.65
CA PRO A 195 -7.88 -29.80 -8.09
C PRO A 195 -7.89 -31.05 -8.95
N VAL A 196 -6.70 -31.52 -9.33
CA VAL A 196 -6.52 -32.85 -9.94
C VAL A 196 -6.29 -33.91 -8.85
N ASP A 197 -5.68 -33.50 -7.73
CA ASP A 197 -5.46 -34.29 -6.53
C ASP A 197 -5.54 -33.37 -5.31
N THR A 198 -6.43 -33.68 -4.38
CA THR A 198 -6.69 -32.90 -3.16
C THR A 198 -5.56 -33.03 -2.13
N TYR A 199 -4.68 -34.03 -2.27
CA TYR A 199 -3.51 -34.26 -1.42
C TYR A 199 -2.23 -33.61 -1.99
N GLN A 200 -2.37 -32.47 -2.65
CA GLN A 200 -1.26 -31.65 -3.10
C GLN A 200 -1.12 -30.41 -2.23
N VAL A 201 0.13 -29.98 -2.02
CA VAL A 201 0.44 -28.80 -1.21
C VAL A 201 1.53 -27.94 -1.82
N VAL A 202 1.48 -26.66 -1.48
CA VAL A 202 2.54 -25.70 -1.75
C VAL A 202 3.09 -25.25 -0.41
N ILE A 203 4.40 -25.12 -0.27
CA ILE A 203 5.02 -24.65 0.98
C ILE A 203 5.73 -23.32 0.77
N ASN A 204 5.92 -22.55 1.83
CA ASN A 204 6.77 -21.38 1.74
C ASN A 204 8.26 -21.73 1.82
N ASP A 205 9.10 -20.77 1.44
CA ASP A 205 10.54 -20.84 1.44
C ASP A 205 11.12 -21.13 2.85
N VAL A 206 10.50 -20.57 3.90
CA VAL A 206 10.89 -20.81 5.30
C VAL A 206 10.75 -22.29 5.67
N LEU A 207 9.59 -22.90 5.37
CA LEU A 207 9.35 -24.30 5.69
C LEU A 207 10.20 -25.25 4.82
N ALA A 208 10.35 -24.94 3.54
CA ALA A 208 11.21 -25.70 2.63
C ALA A 208 12.67 -25.72 3.13
N TRP A 209 13.20 -24.56 3.51
CA TRP A 209 14.54 -24.44 4.05
C TRP A 209 14.69 -25.13 5.41
N LYS A 210 13.64 -25.12 6.24
CA LYS A 210 13.64 -25.79 7.54
C LYS A 210 13.69 -27.31 7.41
N PHE A 211 12.91 -27.90 6.51
CA PHE A 211 12.84 -29.35 6.34
C PHE A 211 13.99 -29.91 5.49
N TYR A 212 14.28 -29.30 4.36
CA TYR A 212 15.11 -29.91 3.33
C TYR A 212 16.42 -29.16 3.05
N ARG A 213 16.60 -27.95 3.61
CA ARG A 213 17.73 -27.06 3.28
C ARG A 213 17.87 -26.79 1.77
N SER A 214 16.75 -26.90 1.05
CA SER A 214 16.65 -26.76 -0.40
C SER A 214 15.26 -26.25 -0.76
N TYR A 215 15.16 -25.57 -1.91
CA TYR A 215 13.89 -25.18 -2.50
C TYR A 215 13.43 -26.16 -3.60
N ASP A 216 14.31 -27.04 -4.07
CA ASP A 216 13.98 -28.08 -5.04
C ASP A 216 13.48 -29.33 -4.31
N VAL A 217 12.23 -29.24 -3.85
CA VAL A 217 11.59 -30.25 -2.98
C VAL A 217 10.25 -30.72 -3.55
N VAL A 218 9.94 -30.36 -4.79
CA VAL A 218 8.76 -30.83 -5.50
C VAL A 218 8.81 -32.36 -5.62
N GLY A 219 7.68 -33.01 -5.37
CA GLY A 219 7.55 -34.47 -5.31
C GLY A 219 7.85 -35.09 -3.94
N HIS A 220 8.45 -34.36 -3.00
CA HIS A 220 8.60 -34.84 -1.62
C HIS A 220 7.25 -34.86 -0.90
N GLN A 221 7.15 -35.67 0.14
CA GLN A 221 5.91 -35.85 0.88
C GLN A 221 5.97 -35.26 2.28
N LEU A 222 4.83 -34.71 2.71
CA LEU A 222 4.59 -34.22 4.06
C LEU A 222 3.46 -35.03 4.70
N GLU A 223 3.52 -35.21 6.01
CA GLU A 223 2.39 -35.70 6.79
C GLU A 223 1.77 -34.56 7.60
N ILE A 224 0.45 -34.41 7.48
CA ILE A 224 -0.36 -33.45 8.22
C ILE A 224 -1.54 -34.22 8.83
N ASN A 225 -1.67 -34.22 10.16
CA ASN A 225 -2.70 -34.98 10.89
C ASN A 225 -2.92 -36.44 10.39
N GLY A 226 -1.83 -37.16 10.09
CA GLY A 226 -1.89 -38.54 9.63
C GLY A 226 -2.26 -38.74 8.15
N LYS A 227 -2.38 -37.66 7.37
CA LYS A 227 -2.60 -37.69 5.93
C LYS A 227 -1.33 -37.27 5.18
N MET A 228 -1.03 -37.96 4.09
CA MET A 228 0.13 -37.68 3.26
C MET A 228 -0.22 -36.68 2.17
N PHE A 229 0.65 -35.71 1.95
CA PHE A 229 0.52 -34.70 0.92
C PHE A 229 1.79 -34.62 0.09
N THR A 230 1.65 -34.42 -1.22
CA THR A 230 2.77 -34.24 -2.14
C THR A 230 3.04 -32.76 -2.38
N ILE A 231 4.28 -32.33 -2.23
CA ILE A 231 4.69 -30.95 -2.52
C ILE A 231 4.71 -30.75 -4.04
N ILE A 232 3.94 -29.77 -4.52
CA ILE A 232 3.90 -29.40 -5.95
C ILE A 232 4.59 -28.07 -6.26
N GLY A 233 4.97 -27.32 -5.23
CA GLY A 233 5.69 -26.07 -5.39
C GLY A 233 6.16 -25.43 -4.10
N VAL A 234 7.07 -24.47 -4.27
CA VAL A 234 7.62 -23.63 -3.20
C VAL A 234 7.47 -22.17 -3.60
N VAL A 235 6.83 -21.38 -2.75
CA VAL A 235 6.65 -19.94 -2.94
C VAL A 235 7.53 -19.14 -1.99
N GLU A 236 8.04 -18.01 -2.45
CA GLU A 236 8.73 -17.05 -1.59
C GLU A 236 7.72 -16.13 -0.91
N GLU A 237 7.84 -16.01 0.42
CA GLU A 237 7.17 -14.98 1.19
C GLU A 237 8.10 -13.79 1.46
N LYS A 238 7.53 -12.62 1.76
CA LYS A 238 8.33 -11.41 1.81
C LYS A 238 9.12 -11.33 3.10
N ASN A 239 10.35 -10.86 2.97
CA ASN A 239 11.25 -10.63 4.09
C ASN A 239 11.47 -9.12 4.37
N THR A 240 10.37 -8.35 4.43
CA THR A 240 10.45 -6.97 4.92
C THR A 240 10.16 -6.92 6.41
N LYS A 241 10.61 -5.87 7.10
CA LYS A 241 10.30 -5.70 8.53
C LYS A 241 8.80 -5.60 8.84
N VAL A 242 7.96 -5.21 7.87
CA VAL A 242 6.50 -5.30 8.05
C VAL A 242 6.05 -6.75 7.93
N ALA A 243 6.55 -7.46 6.92
CA ALA A 243 6.20 -8.84 6.65
C ALA A 243 6.57 -9.78 7.81
N GLU A 244 7.78 -9.62 8.37
CA GLU A 244 8.24 -10.36 9.55
C GLU A 244 7.30 -10.17 10.75
N LEU A 245 6.90 -8.93 11.05
CA LEU A 245 5.96 -8.63 12.14
C LEU A 245 4.53 -9.10 11.86
N ALA A 246 4.20 -9.36 10.60
CA ALA A 246 2.88 -9.83 10.17
C ALA A 246 2.75 -11.36 10.17
N GLY A 247 3.86 -12.08 10.36
CA GLY A 247 3.89 -13.54 10.26
C GLY A 247 4.15 -14.08 8.85
N GLU A 248 4.59 -13.26 7.89
CA GLU A 248 5.01 -13.74 6.53
C GLU A 248 6.31 -14.56 6.56
N GLN A 249 6.96 -14.70 7.71
CA GLN A 249 8.17 -15.51 7.88
C GLN A 249 7.92 -16.71 8.83
N GLU A 250 6.66 -17.03 9.12
CA GLU A 250 6.28 -18.25 9.83
C GLU A 250 6.30 -19.47 8.90
N ASN A 251 6.29 -20.68 9.46
CA ASN A 251 6.22 -21.90 8.64
C ASN A 251 4.82 -22.03 8.04
N ARG A 252 4.71 -22.16 6.71
CA ARG A 252 3.42 -22.15 6.02
C ARG A 252 3.28 -23.28 4.99
N VAL A 253 2.07 -23.83 4.94
CA VAL A 253 1.62 -24.76 3.90
C VAL A 253 0.29 -24.27 3.34
N PHE A 254 0.17 -24.22 2.02
CA PHE A 254 -1.09 -24.00 1.33
C PHE A 254 -1.68 -25.36 0.94
N ILE A 255 -2.94 -25.57 1.30
CA ILE A 255 -3.70 -26.79 1.04
C ILE A 255 -5.02 -26.41 0.34
N TYR A 256 -5.68 -27.35 -0.32
CA TYR A 256 -7.04 -27.12 -0.79
C TYR A 256 -8.02 -26.97 0.38
N PHE A 257 -8.99 -26.05 0.26
CA PHE A 257 -10.00 -25.83 1.29
C PHE A 257 -10.77 -27.12 1.65
N GLY A 258 -11.14 -27.92 0.64
CA GLY A 258 -11.81 -29.21 0.83
C GLY A 258 -10.99 -30.23 1.63
N ALA A 259 -9.65 -30.08 1.72
CA ALA A 259 -8.79 -30.96 2.51
C ALA A 259 -9.03 -30.82 4.02
N LEU A 260 -9.64 -29.72 4.49
CA LEU A 260 -9.97 -29.53 5.91
C LEU A 260 -10.85 -30.65 6.47
N GLY A 261 -11.81 -31.14 5.67
CA GLY A 261 -12.66 -32.27 6.04
C GLY A 261 -11.85 -33.55 6.30
N ALA A 262 -10.92 -33.88 5.40
CA ALA A 262 -10.06 -35.06 5.55
C ALA A 262 -9.07 -34.94 6.72
N LEU A 263 -8.71 -33.71 7.11
CA LEU A 263 -7.74 -33.43 8.18
C LEU A 263 -8.37 -33.31 9.57
N TYR A 264 -9.63 -32.88 9.68
CA TYR A 264 -10.28 -32.51 10.95
C TYR A 264 -11.72 -33.02 11.12
N GLY A 265 -12.32 -33.63 10.09
CA GLY A 265 -13.59 -34.34 10.16
C GLY A 265 -13.37 -35.66 10.90
N GLY A 266 -13.99 -35.81 12.07
CA GLY A 266 -13.83 -37.02 12.89
C GLY A 266 -14.40 -38.23 12.17
N ASP A 267 -13.64 -39.32 12.19
CA ASP A 267 -13.93 -40.66 11.67
C ASP A 267 -13.93 -40.84 10.14
N SER A 268 -12.90 -41.55 9.68
CA SER A 268 -12.63 -41.87 8.29
C SER A 268 -13.52 -43.01 7.80
N SER A 269 -14.70 -42.72 7.26
CA SER A 269 -15.45 -43.71 6.46
C SER A 269 -16.56 -43.18 5.55
N GLN A 270 -16.94 -41.90 5.63
CA GLN A 270 -17.95 -41.29 4.76
C GLN A 270 -17.56 -39.83 4.54
N ILE A 271 -16.66 -39.54 3.60
CA ILE A 271 -16.52 -38.17 3.10
C ILE A 271 -17.45 -38.08 1.89
N PRO A 272 -18.48 -37.20 1.90
CA PRO A 272 -19.28 -36.96 0.72
C PRO A 272 -18.35 -36.55 -0.42
N GLU A 273 -18.45 -37.25 -1.55
CA GLU A 273 -17.69 -36.97 -2.78
C GLU A 273 -17.87 -35.50 -3.24
N SER A 274 -18.96 -34.86 -2.81
CA SER A 274 -19.27 -33.43 -2.99
C SER A 274 -18.37 -32.45 -2.23
N SER A 275 -17.60 -32.90 -1.24
CA SER A 275 -16.59 -32.09 -0.53
C SER A 275 -15.16 -32.28 -1.05
N MET A 276 -14.94 -33.34 -1.85
CA MET A 276 -13.65 -33.71 -2.43
C MET A 276 -13.52 -33.34 -3.91
N ASN A 277 -14.63 -33.36 -4.65
CA ASN A 277 -14.68 -32.76 -5.96
C ASN A 277 -14.55 -31.25 -5.76
N GLY A 278 -13.52 -30.67 -6.37
CA GLY A 278 -13.37 -29.22 -6.42
C GLY A 278 -14.71 -28.56 -6.72
N ASP A 279 -14.94 -27.43 -6.06
CA ASP A 279 -16.04 -26.47 -6.18
C ASP A 279 -16.17 -25.89 -7.61
N TYR A 280 -16.20 -26.80 -8.57
CA TYR A 280 -16.31 -26.68 -10.02
C TYR A 280 -17.12 -27.87 -10.57
N GLY A 281 -17.92 -28.53 -9.72
CA GLY A 281 -19.06 -29.32 -10.15
C GLY A 281 -20.11 -28.38 -10.72
N ASP A 282 -20.14 -28.30 -12.05
CA ASP A 282 -21.28 -27.87 -12.87
C ASP A 282 -21.93 -26.52 -12.50
N TYR A 283 -21.42 -25.43 -13.07
CA TYR A 283 -22.09 -24.12 -13.15
C TYR A 283 -23.31 -24.12 -14.11
N GLY A 284 -23.94 -25.28 -14.31
CA GLY A 284 -24.72 -25.62 -15.49
C GLY A 284 -26.11 -26.16 -15.25
N ASP A 285 -26.72 -25.95 -14.07
CA ASP A 285 -28.18 -26.00 -13.95
C ASP A 285 -28.66 -25.07 -12.83
N PHE A 286 -28.97 -23.83 -13.20
CA PHE A 286 -29.51 -22.84 -12.28
C PHE A 286 -31.04 -22.94 -12.11
N SER A 287 -31.65 -24.07 -12.52
CA SER A 287 -33.09 -24.25 -12.52
C SER A 287 -33.67 -25.12 -11.38
N ASP A 288 -32.84 -25.68 -10.49
CA ASP A 288 -33.36 -26.48 -9.37
C ASP A 288 -32.58 -26.35 -8.04
N ILE A 289 -32.47 -25.13 -7.52
CA ILE A 289 -32.21 -24.91 -6.08
C ILE A 289 -33.47 -24.29 -5.48
N GLY A 290 -34.52 -25.10 -5.42
CA GLY A 290 -35.51 -24.94 -4.37
C GLY A 290 -34.79 -25.00 -3.03
N GLY A 291 -34.98 -23.97 -2.19
CA GLY A 291 -34.38 -23.91 -0.87
C GLY A 291 -34.69 -25.15 -0.06
N SER A 292 -33.77 -26.11 -0.03
CA SER A 292 -33.77 -27.18 0.95
C SER A 292 -32.84 -26.79 2.07
N SER A 293 -33.39 -26.01 3.00
CA SER A 293 -32.99 -26.06 4.41
C SER A 293 -33.24 -27.47 4.94
N ALA A 294 -32.38 -28.42 4.58
CA ALA A 294 -32.28 -29.69 5.26
C ALA A 294 -31.25 -29.51 6.39
N PRO A 295 -31.58 -29.86 7.63
CA PRO A 295 -30.62 -29.77 8.72
C PRO A 295 -29.50 -30.75 8.41
N ALA A 296 -28.26 -30.25 8.28
CA ALA A 296 -27.09 -31.12 8.25
C ALA A 296 -27.14 -31.95 9.54
N ASN A 297 -27.10 -33.28 9.39
CA ASN A 297 -26.86 -34.16 10.52
C ASN A 297 -25.55 -33.72 11.18
N ASP A 298 -25.54 -33.68 12.51
CA ASP A 298 -24.50 -33.18 13.44
C ASP A 298 -23.10 -33.86 13.31
N SER A 299 -22.86 -34.62 12.23
CA SER A 299 -21.62 -35.34 11.95
C SER A 299 -20.76 -34.73 10.82
N ASP A 300 -21.32 -33.85 9.98
CA ASP A 300 -20.54 -33.14 8.94
C ASP A 300 -20.19 -31.74 9.44
N LYS A 301 -18.95 -31.54 9.92
CA LYS A 301 -18.47 -30.22 10.31
C LYS A 301 -18.37 -29.32 9.08
N ASP A 302 -19.23 -28.32 9.01
CA ASP A 302 -19.16 -27.27 7.99
C ASP A 302 -18.09 -26.23 8.36
N TYR A 303 -17.12 -26.02 7.46
CA TYR A 303 -15.99 -25.13 7.71
C TYR A 303 -16.27 -23.72 7.20
N ALA A 304 -15.91 -22.74 8.01
CA ALA A 304 -16.04 -21.33 7.65
C ALA A 304 -14.88 -20.87 6.78
N ILE A 305 -15.22 -20.08 5.77
CA ILE A 305 -14.33 -19.25 4.99
C ILE A 305 -14.04 -18.00 5.81
N GLN A 306 -12.76 -17.79 6.14
CA GLN A 306 -12.30 -16.63 6.89
C GLN A 306 -12.19 -15.40 6.00
N CYS A 307 -11.71 -15.59 4.77
CA CYS A 307 -11.47 -14.52 3.81
C CYS A 307 -12.01 -14.93 2.43
N TYR A 308 -12.88 -14.11 1.85
CA TYR A 308 -13.32 -14.24 0.47
C TYR A 308 -12.96 -12.97 -0.30
N GLU A 309 -12.40 -13.13 -1.50
CA GLU A 309 -11.89 -12.03 -2.32
C GLU A 309 -12.47 -12.13 -3.72
N ALA A 310 -12.84 -10.99 -4.31
CA ALA A 310 -13.35 -10.90 -5.67
C ALA A 310 -12.74 -9.72 -6.42
N MET A 311 -12.45 -9.92 -7.70
CA MET A 311 -11.96 -8.89 -8.61
C MET A 311 -13.07 -8.52 -9.59
N LEU A 312 -13.85 -7.49 -9.26
CA LEU A 312 -15.03 -7.10 -10.02
C LEU A 312 -14.74 -5.98 -11.03
N PRO A 313 -15.33 -6.03 -12.24
CA PRO A 313 -15.30 -4.90 -13.15
C PRO A 313 -16.12 -3.74 -12.59
N GLU A 314 -15.66 -2.53 -12.84
CA GLU A 314 -16.32 -1.29 -12.45
C GLU A 314 -16.35 -0.32 -13.64
N LEU A 315 -17.50 -0.20 -14.29
CA LEU A 315 -17.72 0.85 -15.29
C LEU A 315 -18.12 2.18 -14.67
N VAL A 316 -18.83 2.13 -13.53
CA VAL A 316 -19.31 3.30 -12.81
C VAL A 316 -18.70 3.31 -11.43
N LYS A 317 -17.97 4.38 -11.11
CA LYS A 317 -17.26 4.54 -9.85
C LYS A 317 -18.21 4.33 -8.66
N GLY A 318 -17.93 3.30 -7.85
CA GLY A 318 -18.64 2.96 -6.61
C GLY A 318 -19.64 1.82 -6.75
N VAL A 319 -20.06 1.47 -7.98
CA VAL A 319 -21.10 0.44 -8.20
C VAL A 319 -20.62 -0.96 -7.84
N ALA A 320 -19.38 -1.33 -8.18
CA ALA A 320 -18.83 -2.62 -7.82
C ALA A 320 -18.79 -2.86 -6.29
N VAL A 321 -18.66 -1.79 -5.50
CA VAL A 321 -18.68 -1.88 -4.03
C VAL A 321 -20.09 -2.19 -3.52
N SER A 322 -21.12 -1.55 -4.08
CA SER A 322 -22.51 -1.84 -3.72
C SER A 322 -22.93 -3.23 -4.17
N ASP A 323 -22.53 -3.63 -5.38
CA ASP A 323 -22.87 -4.94 -5.94
C ASP A 323 -22.22 -6.06 -5.13
N PHE A 324 -20.96 -5.89 -4.74
CA PHE A 324 -20.29 -6.84 -3.85
C PHE A 324 -21.05 -7.00 -2.53
N LYS A 325 -21.39 -5.89 -1.88
CA LYS A 325 -22.15 -5.89 -0.62
C LYS A 325 -23.52 -6.56 -0.75
N ASN A 326 -24.23 -6.33 -1.85
CA ASN A 326 -25.53 -6.96 -2.13
C ASN A 326 -25.41 -8.45 -2.50
N GLY A 327 -24.24 -8.87 -3.00
CA GLY A 327 -23.89 -10.25 -3.30
C GLY A 327 -23.75 -11.12 -2.05
N LEU A 328 -23.28 -10.54 -0.94
CA LEU A 328 -23.00 -11.27 0.30
C LEU A 328 -24.28 -11.80 0.99
N PRO A 329 -24.22 -12.97 1.64
CA PRO A 329 -25.35 -13.52 2.38
C PRO A 329 -25.65 -12.67 3.61
N SER A 330 -26.91 -12.26 3.78
CA SER A 330 -27.40 -11.54 4.97
C SER A 330 -26.66 -10.23 5.30
N TYR A 331 -25.98 -9.61 4.33
CA TYR A 331 -25.27 -8.36 4.55
C TYR A 331 -26.25 -7.21 4.81
N SER A 332 -26.00 -6.45 5.88
CA SER A 332 -26.73 -5.24 6.22
C SER A 332 -25.76 -4.09 6.49
N LEU A 333 -26.04 -2.92 5.91
CA LEU A 333 -25.28 -1.70 6.17
C LEU A 333 -25.44 -1.19 7.60
N THR A 334 -26.57 -1.49 8.25
CA THR A 334 -26.87 -0.98 9.61
C THR A 334 -26.29 -1.88 10.71
N ASN A 335 -26.01 -3.14 10.41
CA ASN A 335 -25.45 -4.10 11.35
C ASN A 335 -24.60 -5.14 10.60
N PRO A 336 -23.43 -4.73 10.06
CA PRO A 336 -22.59 -5.63 9.27
C PRO A 336 -22.08 -6.78 10.15
N GLN A 337 -22.46 -8.01 9.79
CA GLN A 337 -22.00 -9.23 10.44
C GLN A 337 -20.65 -9.74 9.89
N VAL A 338 -20.19 -9.14 8.79
CA VAL A 338 -18.91 -9.41 8.13
C VAL A 338 -18.22 -8.09 7.81
N LEU A 339 -16.89 -8.10 7.80
CA LEU A 339 -16.08 -6.93 7.50
C LEU A 339 -15.76 -6.87 6.01
N VAL A 340 -16.29 -5.88 5.30
CA VAL A 340 -16.04 -5.68 3.87
C VAL A 340 -14.98 -4.60 3.68
N VAL A 341 -13.90 -4.95 2.99
CA VAL A 341 -12.75 -4.08 2.71
C VAL A 341 -12.61 -3.90 1.20
N ASN A 342 -12.27 -2.68 0.78
CA ASN A 342 -11.88 -2.39 -0.61
C ASN A 342 -10.37 -2.15 -0.62
N ASP A 343 -9.63 -3.13 -1.16
CA ASP A 343 -8.17 -3.10 -1.25
C ASP A 343 -7.66 -2.29 -2.45
N THR A 344 -8.56 -1.91 -3.36
CA THR A 344 -8.20 -1.06 -4.48
C THR A 344 -7.70 0.30 -4.00
N ASP A 345 -6.44 0.61 -4.32
CA ASP A 345 -5.81 1.89 -3.99
C ASP A 345 -5.78 2.21 -2.48
N ARG A 346 -5.79 1.19 -1.62
CA ARG A 346 -5.81 1.32 -0.14
C ARG A 346 -4.72 2.24 0.41
N PHE A 347 -3.55 2.25 -0.21
CA PHE A 347 -2.41 3.06 0.25
C PHE A 347 -2.40 4.52 -0.24
N LYS A 348 -3.40 4.96 -1.00
CA LYS A 348 -3.54 6.39 -1.36
C LYS A 348 -3.74 7.24 -0.11
N LEU A 349 -3.17 8.46 -0.10
CA LEU A 349 -3.26 9.40 1.02
C LEU A 349 -4.69 9.57 1.56
N THR A 350 -5.68 9.78 0.69
CA THR A 350 -7.07 9.95 1.11
C THR A 350 -7.61 8.71 1.82
N ARG A 351 -7.31 7.52 1.29
CA ARG A 351 -7.77 6.24 1.88
C ARG A 351 -7.12 5.98 3.23
N VAL A 352 -5.82 6.23 3.35
CA VAL A 352 -5.10 6.10 4.62
C VAL A 352 -5.62 7.09 5.66
N LEU A 353 -5.96 8.32 5.26
CA LEU A 353 -6.58 9.29 6.16
C LEU A 353 -8.00 8.87 6.57
N ASP A 354 -8.82 8.37 5.65
CA ASP A 354 -10.16 7.85 5.94
C ASP A 354 -10.10 6.67 6.93
N THR A 355 -9.09 5.81 6.82
CA THR A 355 -8.88 4.69 7.75
C THR A 355 -8.46 5.17 9.15
N MET A 356 -7.64 6.21 9.23
CA MET A 356 -7.11 6.71 10.51
C MET A 356 -8.10 7.64 11.22
N PHE A 357 -8.99 8.30 10.49
CA PHE A 357 -9.93 9.27 11.02
C PHE A 357 -11.40 8.85 10.77
N PRO A 358 -12.22 8.78 11.83
CA PRO A 358 -11.90 9.14 13.23
C PRO A 358 -11.09 8.05 13.96
N LEU A 359 -10.30 8.49 14.93
CA LEU A 359 -9.35 7.63 15.65
C LEU A 359 -10.06 6.47 16.34
N GLY A 360 -9.62 5.25 16.03
CA GLY A 360 -10.10 4.02 16.67
C GLY A 360 -11.46 3.52 16.19
N GLU A 361 -12.09 4.12 15.18
CA GLU A 361 -13.31 3.56 14.58
C GLU A 361 -12.98 2.31 13.75
N THR A 362 -11.98 2.38 12.87
CA THR A 362 -11.52 1.22 12.09
C THR A 362 -11.05 0.07 12.99
N ASP A 363 -10.37 0.36 14.10
CA ASP A 363 -9.94 -0.69 15.02
C ASP A 363 -11.13 -1.39 15.71
N LYS A 364 -12.23 -0.67 15.94
CA LYS A 364 -13.49 -1.26 16.43
C LYS A 364 -14.17 -2.10 15.36
N GLU A 365 -14.15 -1.67 14.09
CA GLU A 365 -14.69 -2.46 12.98
C GLU A 365 -13.91 -3.76 12.77
N ARG A 366 -12.60 -3.72 12.96
CA ARG A 366 -11.70 -4.87 12.88
C ARG A 366 -11.80 -5.82 14.08
N LEU A 367 -12.38 -5.36 15.19
CA LEU A 367 -12.50 -6.14 16.41
C LEU A 367 -13.40 -7.37 16.20
N GLY A 368 -12.92 -8.54 16.59
CA GLY A 368 -13.67 -9.79 16.51
C GLY A 368 -13.47 -10.59 15.22
N TYR A 369 -12.62 -10.11 14.31
CA TYR A 369 -12.18 -10.86 13.13
C TYR A 369 -10.76 -11.38 13.32
N GLU A 370 -10.50 -12.59 12.84
CA GLU A 370 -9.16 -13.13 12.72
C GLU A 370 -8.63 -12.82 11.32
N PHE A 371 -7.54 -12.07 11.25
CA PHE A 371 -6.95 -11.67 9.98
C PHE A 371 -5.86 -12.63 9.54
N PRO A 372 -5.82 -13.00 8.26
CA PRO A 372 -4.67 -13.69 7.71
C PRO A 372 -3.46 -12.76 7.67
N TYR A 373 -2.28 -13.38 7.65
CA TYR A 373 -0.99 -12.69 7.70
C TYR A 373 -0.83 -11.55 6.69
N TRP A 374 -1.32 -11.70 5.44
CA TRP A 374 -1.21 -10.65 4.41
C TRP A 374 -2.05 -9.42 4.72
N GLU A 375 -3.21 -9.60 5.37
CA GLU A 375 -4.06 -8.50 5.79
C GLU A 375 -3.44 -7.77 6.99
N ILE A 376 -2.91 -8.51 7.98
CA ILE A 376 -2.18 -7.92 9.11
C ILE A 376 -1.01 -7.06 8.58
N ALA A 377 -0.27 -7.58 7.60
CA ALA A 377 0.79 -6.85 6.93
C ALA A 377 0.31 -5.57 6.25
N THR A 378 -0.85 -5.60 5.62
CA THR A 378 -1.45 -4.45 4.95
C THR A 378 -1.90 -3.40 5.96
N GLN A 379 -2.55 -3.80 7.06
CA GLN A 379 -2.96 -2.91 8.15
C GLN A 379 -1.74 -2.23 8.79
N MET A 380 -0.66 -2.97 9.05
CA MET A 380 0.58 -2.38 9.57
C MET A 380 1.24 -1.42 8.57
N THR A 381 1.18 -1.73 7.27
CA THR A 381 1.72 -0.85 6.23
C THR A 381 0.92 0.46 6.17
N GLU A 382 -0.41 0.38 6.27
CA GLU A 382 -1.32 1.52 6.32
C GLU A 382 -1.00 2.46 7.49
N THR A 383 -0.82 1.91 8.70
CA THR A 383 -0.40 2.68 9.88
C THR A 383 0.97 3.34 9.69
N ARG A 384 1.93 2.65 9.09
CA ARG A 384 3.26 3.24 8.83
C ARG A 384 3.23 4.32 7.76
N LEU A 385 2.42 4.13 6.72
CA LEU A 385 2.20 5.13 5.68
C LEU A 385 1.56 6.40 6.24
N PHE A 386 0.61 6.27 7.17
CA PHE A 386 0.04 7.42 7.86
C PHE A 386 1.13 8.28 8.54
N TYR A 387 2.03 7.65 9.30
CA TYR A 387 3.15 8.37 9.91
C TYR A 387 4.06 9.04 8.88
N ASP A 388 4.33 8.38 7.76
CA ASP A 388 5.16 8.94 6.70
C ASP A 388 4.48 10.14 6.01
N TYR A 389 3.16 10.10 5.84
CA TYR A 389 2.37 11.22 5.36
C TYR A 389 2.35 12.38 6.36
N VAL A 390 2.25 12.11 7.67
CA VAL A 390 2.33 13.14 8.71
C VAL A 390 3.72 13.79 8.74
N ILE A 391 4.81 13.00 8.65
CA ILE A 391 6.18 13.51 8.57
C ILE A 391 6.35 14.40 7.32
N THR A 392 5.82 13.95 6.18
CA THR A 392 5.86 14.72 4.92
C THR A 392 5.08 16.03 5.05
N ALA A 393 3.87 16.00 5.61
CA ALA A 393 3.04 17.18 5.83
C ALA A 393 3.70 18.17 6.79
N PHE A 394 4.31 17.68 7.88
CA PHE A 394 5.09 18.50 8.81
C PHE A 394 6.31 19.13 8.13
N GLY A 395 7.01 18.37 7.28
CA GLY A 395 8.08 18.89 6.43
C GLY A 395 7.59 20.02 5.51
N ILE A 396 6.46 19.84 4.82
CA ILE A 396 5.85 20.89 3.97
C ILE A 396 5.50 22.14 4.78
N LEU A 397 4.93 21.98 5.98
CA LEU A 397 4.61 23.10 6.86
C LEU A 397 5.87 23.88 7.26
N LEU A 398 6.93 23.18 7.67
CA LEU A 398 8.22 23.81 8.00
C LEU A 398 8.84 24.50 6.78
N PHE A 399 8.70 23.93 5.59
CA PHE A 399 9.17 24.53 4.34
C PHE A 399 8.46 25.86 4.06
N LEU A 400 7.13 25.90 4.20
CA LEU A 400 6.35 27.14 4.04
C LEU A 400 6.74 28.20 5.07
N ILE A 401 6.90 27.83 6.34
CA ILE A 401 7.36 28.74 7.40
C ILE A 401 8.78 29.27 7.08
N GLY A 402 9.68 28.39 6.63
CA GLY A 402 11.03 28.72 6.19
C GLY A 402 11.05 29.75 5.05
N ILE A 403 10.22 29.55 4.03
CA ILE A 403 10.07 30.49 2.90
C ILE A 403 9.55 31.85 3.38
N VAL A 404 8.51 31.87 4.23
CA VAL A 404 7.96 33.13 4.76
C VAL A 404 9.02 33.89 5.55
N MET A 405 9.76 33.22 6.43
CA MET A 405 10.86 33.85 7.18
C MET A 405 11.95 34.39 6.25
N LEU A 406 12.30 33.66 5.19
CA LEU A 406 13.28 34.10 4.20
C LEU A 406 12.77 35.35 3.44
N ALA A 407 11.51 35.37 3.04
CA ALA A 407 10.89 36.51 2.37
C ALA A 407 10.81 37.76 3.28
N LEU A 408 10.45 37.60 4.55
CA LEU A 408 10.45 38.67 5.54
C LEU A 408 11.87 39.22 5.76
N LYS A 409 12.88 38.35 5.82
CA LYS A 409 14.29 38.75 5.90
C LYS A 409 14.72 39.57 4.68
N PHE A 410 14.37 39.15 3.46
CA PHE A 410 14.68 39.90 2.25
C PHE A 410 13.98 41.26 2.19
N ARG A 411 12.75 41.36 2.72
CA ARG A 411 12.04 42.64 2.85
C ARG A 411 12.70 43.55 3.88
N ALA A 412 13.05 43.03 5.07
CA ALA A 412 13.72 43.79 6.11
C ALA A 412 15.07 44.35 5.65
N LYS A 413 15.84 43.59 4.85
CA LYS A 413 17.12 44.03 4.30
C LYS A 413 16.98 45.19 3.29
N LYS A 414 15.81 45.36 2.65
CA LYS A 414 15.53 46.50 1.75
C LYS A 414 15.14 47.78 2.48
N THR A 415 14.73 47.71 3.75
CA THR A 415 14.30 48.85 4.56
C THR A 415 15.38 49.44 5.47
N VAL A 416 16.54 48.77 5.63
CA VAL A 416 17.66 49.27 6.43
C VAL A 416 18.52 50.20 5.58
N THR A 417 18.66 51.46 5.99
CA THR A 417 19.50 52.47 5.34
C THR A 417 20.99 52.16 5.56
N PRO A 418 21.87 52.40 4.56
CA PRO A 418 23.31 52.10 4.65
C PRO A 418 24.04 52.80 5.81
N ALA A 419 23.46 53.86 6.37
CA ALA A 419 24.06 54.67 7.42
C ALA A 419 24.25 53.93 8.76
N GLU A 420 23.46 52.88 9.04
CA GLU A 420 23.54 52.13 10.31
C GLU A 420 24.56 50.98 10.27
N LEU A 421 24.92 50.50 9.07
CA LEU A 421 25.96 49.48 8.87
C LEU A 421 27.39 50.07 8.98
N VAL A 422 27.57 51.34 8.64
CA VAL A 422 28.88 52.02 8.74
C VAL A 422 29.32 52.21 10.20
N LEU A 423 28.38 52.34 11.15
CA LEU A 423 28.73 52.42 12.57
C LEU A 423 29.25 51.10 13.16
N LEU A 424 28.98 49.95 12.52
CA LEU A 424 29.50 48.66 12.96
C LEU A 424 30.94 48.41 12.51
N ASP A 425 31.36 49.00 11.38
CA ASP A 425 32.74 48.87 10.87
C ASP A 425 33.71 49.87 11.53
N VAL A 426 33.23 51.03 11.99
CA VAL A 426 34.09 52.05 12.62
C VAL A 426 34.54 51.68 14.03
N GLU A 427 33.79 50.82 14.73
CA GLU A 427 34.11 50.42 16.12
C GLU A 427 35.13 49.27 16.21
N GLU A 428 35.67 48.80 15.07
CA GLU A 428 36.75 47.81 14.97
C GLU A 428 38.17 48.41 15.00
N LEU A 429 38.35 49.74 15.08
CA LEU A 429 39.69 50.31 15.21
C LEU A 429 40.22 50.18 16.66
N PRO A 430 41.38 49.52 16.89
CA PRO A 430 42.02 49.51 18.20
C PRO A 430 42.43 50.93 18.60
N ALA A 431 42.23 51.26 19.88
CA ALA A 431 42.27 52.62 20.43
C ALA A 431 43.66 53.29 20.51
N GLU A 432 44.60 53.00 19.62
CA GLU A 432 45.97 53.56 19.67
C GLU A 432 46.32 54.61 18.60
N ASP A 433 45.54 54.77 17.52
CA ASP A 433 45.89 55.71 16.44
C ASP A 433 44.91 56.89 16.27
N LEU A 434 44.63 57.62 17.36
CA LEU A 434 43.98 58.94 17.27
C LEU A 434 45.05 60.06 17.28
N PRO A 435 45.29 60.78 16.16
CA PRO A 435 46.18 61.93 16.18
C PRO A 435 45.58 63.09 16.99
N LYS A 436 46.40 63.69 17.87
CA LYS A 436 46.07 64.85 18.70
C LYS A 436 45.80 66.11 17.87
N ALA A 437 44.82 66.87 18.36
CA ALA A 437 44.27 68.11 17.81
C ALA A 437 45.30 69.18 17.38
N LYS A 438 44.96 69.90 16.30
CA LYS A 438 45.37 71.30 16.07
C LYS A 438 44.27 72.09 15.34
N GLU A 439 43.70 73.02 16.10
CA GLU A 439 43.24 74.40 15.83
C GLU A 439 42.44 74.77 14.55
N LEU A 440 41.32 75.46 14.80
CA LEU A 440 40.50 76.28 13.88
C LEU A 440 41.31 77.49 13.35
N PRO A 441 41.00 78.02 12.15
CA PRO A 441 40.16 79.23 12.07
C PRO A 441 39.19 79.26 10.86
N SER A 442 37.94 79.71 11.05
CA SER A 442 37.39 81.04 10.68
C SER A 442 36.96 81.25 9.21
N ALA A 443 35.64 81.37 9.02
CA ALA A 443 34.87 82.25 8.11
C ALA A 443 35.37 82.58 6.69
N LYS A 444 34.51 82.36 5.68
CA LYS A 444 33.92 83.42 4.83
C LYS A 444 32.86 82.91 3.84
N GLU A 445 31.99 83.86 3.49
CA GLU A 445 30.80 83.88 2.63
C GLU A 445 31.03 83.62 1.12
N GLU A 446 29.89 83.68 0.40
CA GLU A 446 29.66 83.93 -1.03
C GLU A 446 29.61 82.69 -1.94
N SER A 447 28.42 82.28 -2.42
CA SER A 447 27.48 82.89 -3.38
C SER A 447 27.80 82.54 -4.84
N GLU A 448 26.71 82.28 -5.57
CA GLU A 448 26.51 82.33 -7.02
C GLU A 448 26.10 81.03 -7.75
N THR A 449 24.81 81.05 -8.05
CA THR A 449 24.07 80.50 -9.18
C THR A 449 24.74 80.65 -10.55
N LYS A 450 24.59 79.64 -11.42
CA LYS A 450 24.12 79.74 -12.83
C LYS A 450 24.09 78.35 -13.47
N GLU A 451 22.89 77.83 -13.77
CA GLU A 451 22.18 77.90 -15.05
C GLU A 451 22.57 76.80 -16.06
N LEU A 452 21.56 75.99 -16.39
CA LEU A 452 21.40 75.22 -17.63
C LEU A 452 21.36 76.19 -18.83
N PRO A 453 21.65 75.71 -20.06
CA PRO A 453 20.52 75.58 -20.97
C PRO A 453 20.56 74.35 -21.90
N ALA A 454 19.41 74.17 -22.54
CA ALA A 454 18.98 73.06 -23.37
C ALA A 454 19.36 73.17 -24.86
N ALA A 455 19.35 72.00 -25.51
CA ALA A 455 18.84 71.65 -26.84
C ALA A 455 19.27 72.41 -28.12
N LYS A 456 19.66 71.63 -29.14
CA LYS A 456 19.17 71.70 -30.55
C LYS A 456 19.64 70.51 -31.42
N GLU A 457 18.70 69.67 -31.84
CA GLU A 457 18.26 69.38 -33.23
C GLU A 457 19.27 69.16 -34.39
N GLN A 458 19.24 67.98 -35.08
CA GLN A 458 18.64 67.73 -36.43
C GLN A 458 19.20 66.50 -37.21
N SER A 459 18.27 65.83 -37.93
CA SER A 459 18.37 65.05 -39.20
C SER A 459 19.19 63.73 -39.22
N GLU A 460 18.92 62.66 -39.98
CA GLU A 460 18.14 62.46 -41.22
C GLU A 460 17.84 60.94 -41.46
N THR A 461 17.05 60.66 -42.48
CA THR A 461 16.18 59.51 -42.82
C THR A 461 16.83 58.36 -43.63
N LYS A 462 16.31 57.12 -43.52
CA LYS A 462 15.99 56.15 -44.63
C LYS A 462 15.63 54.75 -44.08
N GLU A 463 14.37 54.32 -44.18
CA GLU A 463 13.70 53.54 -45.24
C GLU A 463 13.90 52.01 -45.21
N LEU A 464 12.75 51.33 -45.12
CA LEU A 464 12.38 49.91 -45.24
C LEU A 464 12.35 49.50 -46.75
N PRO A 465 12.35 48.19 -47.11
CA PRO A 465 11.08 47.45 -47.17
C PRO A 465 11.11 45.96 -46.83
N ALA A 466 9.90 45.44 -46.70
CA ALA A 466 9.47 44.07 -46.48
C ALA A 466 9.39 43.21 -47.76
N GLY A 467 9.16 41.91 -47.58
CA GLY A 467 8.73 40.90 -48.57
C GLY A 467 9.14 39.50 -48.08
N GLU A 468 8.22 38.69 -47.51
CA GLU A 468 7.40 37.66 -48.20
C GLU A 468 8.30 36.71 -49.03
N ASP A 469 8.35 35.40 -48.82
CA ASP A 469 7.27 34.46 -49.13
C ASP A 469 7.63 33.02 -48.72
N LYS A 470 6.60 32.19 -48.51
CA LYS A 470 6.71 30.70 -48.47
C LYS A 470 6.68 30.16 -49.92
N PRO A 471 6.98 28.87 -50.14
CA PRO A 471 5.84 27.97 -50.38
C PRO A 471 6.00 26.55 -49.79
N ALA A 472 4.84 25.89 -49.68
CA ALA A 472 4.66 24.48 -49.44
C ALA A 472 4.90 23.66 -50.72
N LEU A 473 5.26 22.38 -50.58
CA LEU A 473 4.99 21.34 -51.57
C LEU A 473 4.73 19.98 -50.89
N GLU A 474 3.69 19.34 -51.41
CA GLU A 474 3.10 18.04 -51.08
C GLU A 474 3.88 16.83 -51.64
N GLU A 475 3.40 15.66 -51.21
CA GLU A 475 3.24 14.40 -51.95
C GLU A 475 4.29 13.27 -51.79
N GLY A 476 3.78 12.06 -51.49
CA GLY A 476 4.37 10.84 -52.06
C GLY A 476 4.54 9.59 -51.19
N ASP A 477 3.42 9.00 -50.76
CA ASP A 477 3.14 7.57 -50.51
C ASP A 477 4.13 6.47 -50.97
N LYS A 478 4.45 5.47 -50.10
CA LYS A 478 4.24 4.00 -50.31
C LYS A 478 5.05 3.06 -49.38
N ILE A 479 4.30 2.25 -48.61
CA ILE A 479 4.32 0.77 -48.49
C ILE A 479 5.68 0.03 -48.49
N LEU A 480 5.97 -0.69 -47.39
CA LEU A 480 6.53 -2.06 -47.46
C LEU A 480 6.24 -2.88 -46.19
N LYS A 481 5.39 -3.90 -46.35
CA LYS A 481 5.28 -5.09 -45.48
C LYS A 481 6.53 -5.95 -45.68
N LEU A 482 7.10 -6.48 -44.61
CA LEU A 482 7.87 -7.74 -44.66
C LEU A 482 7.58 -8.58 -43.41
N LYS A 483 7.05 -9.78 -43.67
CA LYS A 483 7.02 -10.93 -42.76
C LYS A 483 8.42 -11.54 -42.69
N GLY A 484 8.79 -11.99 -41.50
CA GLY A 484 9.79 -13.01 -41.20
C GLY A 484 9.35 -13.68 -39.91
#